data_AF-A0A1I7W2N4-F1
#
_entry.id   AF-A0A1I7W2N4-F1
#
_cell.length_a   1.000
_cell.length_b   1.000
_cell.length_c   1.000
_cell.angle_alpha   90.00
_cell.angle_beta   90.00
_cell.angle_gamma   90.00
#
_symmetry.space_group_name_H-M   'P 1'
#
loop_
_entity.id
_entity.type
_entity.pdbx_description
1 polymer ?
#
loop_
_entity_poly.entity_id
_entity_poly.type
_entity_poly.pdbx_seq_one_letter_code
_entity_poly.pdbx_strand_id
1 'polypeptide(L)'
;MKNAQQLKTGFTLLNSKVGPIIAGSDIDQFWKLNCIDIQDRSDTQDDEKVLEQFKKSVTRQNGRYEIRWPWKPCKDKLTHNYGLCVNRLRMLVARFQSHKEELQEYDKIVQDQLRSGIIEEIQSQMNQDGIIYYHHDVRNPDYH
;
A
#
# COMPACT_ATOMS: atom_id res chain seq x y z
N MET A 1 -2.71 0.24 -45.49
CA MET A 1 -1.41 0.78 -45.04
C MET A 1 -1.59 1.30 -43.62
N LYS A 2 -0.85 0.77 -42.63
CA LYS A 2 -0.95 1.21 -41.23
C LYS A 2 -0.15 2.51 -41.10
N ASN A 3 -0.80 3.61 -40.72
CA ASN A 3 -0.11 4.88 -40.47
C ASN A 3 0.67 4.76 -39.16
N ALA A 4 2.00 4.69 -39.28
CA ALA A 4 2.93 4.74 -38.17
C ALA A 4 3.60 6.11 -38.13
N GLN A 5 3.55 6.79 -37.00
CA GLN A 5 4.19 8.09 -36.79
C GLN A 5 5.23 7.98 -35.69
N GLN A 6 6.46 8.39 -35.97
CA GLN A 6 7.51 8.45 -34.95
C GLN A 6 7.35 9.72 -34.11
N LEU A 7 7.30 9.55 -32.80
CA LEU A 7 7.17 10.65 -31.84
C LEU A 7 8.56 11.18 -31.49
N LYS A 8 8.64 12.46 -31.12
CA LYS A 8 9.90 13.10 -30.66
C LYS A 8 10.53 12.39 -29.45
N THR A 9 9.72 11.66 -28.71
CA THR A 9 10.19 10.83 -27.59
C THR A 9 11.01 9.63 -28.08
N GLY A 10 10.79 9.10 -29.28
CA GLY A 10 11.43 7.87 -29.78
C GLY A 10 10.46 6.69 -29.90
N PHE A 11 9.26 6.82 -29.35
CA PHE A 11 8.17 5.85 -29.51
C PHE A 11 7.50 5.98 -30.88
N THR A 12 6.96 4.87 -31.39
CA THR A 12 6.16 4.84 -32.62
C THR A 12 4.68 4.77 -32.28
N LEU A 13 3.92 5.75 -32.73
CA LEU A 13 2.46 5.78 -32.67
C LEU A 13 1.88 4.99 -33.85
N LEU A 14 1.19 3.89 -33.56
CA LEU A 14 0.51 3.06 -34.53
C LEU A 14 -0.99 3.33 -34.46
N ASN A 15 -1.57 3.85 -35.54
CA ASN A 15 -3.01 4.04 -35.63
C ASN A 15 -3.68 2.71 -36.01
N SER A 16 -4.38 2.11 -35.04
CA SER A 16 -5.17 0.89 -35.22
C SER A 16 -6.67 1.20 -35.26
N LYS A 17 -7.48 0.26 -35.76
CA LYS A 17 -8.95 0.39 -35.79
C LYS A 17 -9.58 0.48 -34.39
N VAL A 18 -8.87 0.03 -33.35
CA VAL A 18 -9.31 0.06 -31.94
C VAL A 18 -8.74 1.24 -31.15
N GLY A 19 -7.95 2.12 -31.79
CA GLY A 19 -7.33 3.28 -31.17
C GLY A 19 -5.82 3.39 -31.42
N PRO A 20 -5.21 4.50 -31.00
CA PRO A 20 -3.76 4.70 -31.08
C PRO A 20 -3.02 3.75 -30.12
N ILE A 21 -2.02 3.05 -30.63
CA ILE A 21 -1.12 2.17 -29.85
C ILE A 21 0.27 2.82 -29.86
N ILE A 22 0.87 3.02 -28.68
CA ILE A 22 2.25 3.49 -28.55
C ILE A 22 3.14 2.26 -28.43
N ALA A 23 4.02 2.05 -29.42
CA ALA A 23 5.00 0.96 -29.44
C ALA A 23 6.41 1.53 -29.25
N GLY A 24 7.12 1.06 -28.22
CA GLY A 24 8.52 1.36 -27.97
C GLY A 24 9.36 0.09 -28.08
N SER A 25 10.57 0.21 -28.64
CA SER A 25 11.54 -0.89 -28.69
C SER A 25 12.38 -1.00 -27.42
N ASP A 26 12.33 0.03 -26.56
CA ASP A 26 13.19 0.15 -25.40
C ASP A 26 12.38 0.18 -24.10
N ILE A 27 12.56 -0.86 -23.28
CA ILE A 27 11.92 -0.97 -21.98
C ILE A 27 12.45 0.08 -21.00
N ASP A 28 13.70 0.52 -21.16
CA ASP A 28 14.28 1.58 -20.33
C ASP A 28 13.57 2.90 -20.56
N GLN A 29 13.12 3.13 -21.80
CA GLN A 29 12.32 4.28 -22.14
C GLN A 29 10.90 4.21 -21.55
N PHE A 30 10.31 3.03 -21.49
CA PHE A 30 9.02 2.80 -20.83
C PHE A 30 9.11 3.10 -19.33
N TRP A 31 10.18 2.64 -18.65
CA TRP A 31 10.41 2.95 -17.25
C TRP A 31 10.66 4.44 -17.00
N LYS A 32 11.36 5.14 -17.91
CA LYS A 32 11.54 6.60 -17.84
C LYS A 32 10.23 7.39 -17.97
N LEU A 33 9.21 6.88 -18.68
CA LEU A 33 7.91 7.53 -18.79
C LEU A 33 7.09 7.45 -17.49
N ASN A 34 7.20 6.35 -16.72
CA ASN A 34 6.58 6.24 -15.39
C ASN A 34 7.20 7.20 -14.37
N CYS A 35 8.41 7.71 -14.62
CA CYS A 35 9.07 8.71 -13.80
C CYS A 35 8.65 10.16 -14.11
N ILE A 36 7.79 10.41 -15.11
CA ILE A 36 7.39 11.79 -15.44
C ILE A 36 6.58 12.45 -14.29
N ASP A 37 5.93 11.65 -13.43
CA ASP A 37 5.22 12.15 -12.23
C ASP A 37 5.96 11.88 -10.91
N ILE A 38 7.07 11.13 -10.96
CA ILE A 38 7.97 10.88 -9.82
C ILE A 38 9.35 11.30 -10.27
N GLN A 39 9.64 12.59 -10.14
CA GLN A 39 11.03 13.05 -10.25
C GLN A 39 11.83 12.35 -9.15
N ASP A 40 12.76 11.48 -9.55
CA ASP A 40 13.82 11.00 -8.67
C ASP A 40 14.59 12.23 -8.20
N ARG A 41 14.24 12.72 -7.00
CA ARG A 41 15.01 13.78 -6.36
C ARG A 41 16.37 13.13 -6.09
N SER A 42 17.43 13.71 -6.65
CA SER A 42 18.81 13.22 -6.58
C SER A 42 19.42 13.28 -5.16
N ASP A 43 18.61 13.27 -4.11
CA ASP A 43 19.06 13.22 -2.72
C ASP A 43 19.46 11.78 -2.38
N THR A 44 20.48 11.27 -3.06
CA THR A 44 21.09 9.93 -2.86
C THR A 44 21.55 9.68 -1.41
N GLN A 45 21.71 10.75 -0.64
CA GLN A 45 22.04 10.71 0.78
C GLN A 45 20.90 10.15 1.65
N ASP A 46 19.63 10.34 1.25
CA ASP A 46 18.49 9.76 1.97
C ASP A 46 18.44 8.24 1.75
N ASP A 47 18.72 7.77 0.52
CA ASP A 47 18.72 6.34 0.18
C ASP A 47 19.83 5.58 0.92
N GLU A 48 21.04 6.17 1.00
CA GLU A 48 22.15 5.56 1.73
C GLU A 48 21.84 5.43 3.23
N LYS A 49 21.23 6.46 3.83
CA LYS A 49 20.78 6.43 5.24
C LYS A 49 19.68 5.40 5.47
N VAL A 50 18.71 5.28 4.56
CA VAL A 50 17.65 4.26 4.65
C VAL A 50 18.24 2.85 4.55
N LEU A 51 19.19 2.64 3.63
CA LEU A 51 19.86 1.36 3.45
C LEU A 51 20.70 0.98 4.68
N GLU A 52 21.40 1.94 5.29
CA GLU A 52 22.10 1.72 6.55
C GLU A 52 21.16 1.34 7.69
N GLN A 53 20.04 2.07 7.86
CA GLN A 53 19.05 1.78 8.88
C GLN A 53 18.43 0.40 8.69
N PHE A 54 18.10 0.05 7.45
CA PHE A 54 17.62 -1.27 7.09
C PHE A 54 18.61 -2.36 7.54
N LYS A 55 19.87 -2.26 7.11
CA LYS A 55 20.95 -3.21 7.48
C LYS A 55 21.13 -3.34 8.99
N LYS A 56 21.11 -2.22 9.72
CA LYS A 56 21.22 -2.19 11.19
C LYS A 56 20.01 -2.81 11.88
N SER A 57 18.83 -2.79 11.24
CA SER A 57 17.60 -3.32 11.81
C SER A 57 17.39 -4.81 11.58
N VAL A 58 18.14 -5.42 10.65
CA VAL A 58 18.02 -6.85 10.36
C VAL A 58 18.59 -7.66 11.52
N THR A 59 17.73 -8.42 12.18
CA THR A 59 18.10 -9.36 13.24
C THR A 59 17.58 -10.74 12.90
N ARG A 60 18.29 -11.78 13.33
CA ARG A 60 17.85 -13.16 13.13
C ARG A 60 17.37 -13.71 14.46
N GLN A 61 16.07 -13.93 14.59
CA GLN A 61 15.43 -14.49 15.77
C GLN A 61 14.69 -15.77 15.41
N ASN A 62 14.90 -16.84 16.18
CA ASN A 62 14.22 -18.13 16.00
C ASN A 62 14.24 -18.67 14.55
N GLY A 63 15.37 -18.48 13.85
CA GLY A 63 15.54 -18.91 12.47
C GLY A 63 14.89 -18.02 11.40
N ARG A 64 14.19 -16.95 11.79
CA ARG A 64 13.58 -15.95 10.90
C ARG A 64 14.34 -14.62 10.96
N TYR A 65 14.28 -13.86 9.87
CA TYR A 65 14.78 -12.48 9.87
C TYR A 65 13.65 -11.54 10.29
N GLU A 66 13.93 -10.73 11.30
CA GLU A 66 13.11 -9.62 11.73
C GLU A 66 13.79 -8.33 11.28
N ILE A 67 13.02 -7.47 10.62
CA ILE A 67 13.48 -6.18 10.14
C ILE A 67 12.57 -5.10 10.71
N ARG A 68 13.11 -3.91 10.96
CA ARG A 68 12.24 -2.76 11.24
C ARG A 68 11.74 -2.20 9.92
N TRP A 69 10.52 -1.70 9.94
CA TRP A 69 9.97 -0.95 8.82
C TRP A 69 10.83 0.30 8.53
N PRO A 70 11.16 0.58 7.26
CA PRO A 70 12.02 1.70 6.87
C PRO A 70 11.23 3.02 6.85
N TRP A 71 10.56 3.36 7.95
CA TRP A 71 9.80 4.59 8.04
C TRP A 71 10.73 5.79 8.16
N LYS A 72 10.43 6.87 7.42
CA LYS A 72 11.05 8.17 7.70
C LYS A 72 10.70 8.57 9.14
N PRO A 73 11.64 9.18 9.89
CA PRO A 73 11.34 9.69 11.23
C PRO A 73 10.18 10.70 11.13
N CYS A 74 9.01 10.31 11.62
CA CYS A 74 7.84 11.17 11.63
C CYS A 74 8.09 12.24 12.71
N LYS A 75 8.26 13.50 12.29
CA LYS A 75 8.52 14.62 13.21
C LYS A 75 7.25 15.16 13.84
N ASP A 76 6.09 14.86 13.26
CA ASP A 76 4.79 15.36 13.70
C ASP A 76 3.93 14.22 14.25
N LYS A 77 3.28 14.46 15.41
CA LYS A 77 2.23 13.55 15.88
C LYS A 77 1.04 13.67 14.93
N LEU A 78 0.78 12.62 14.16
CA LEU A 78 -0.46 12.50 13.40
C LEU A 78 -1.63 12.58 14.36
N THR A 79 -2.67 13.33 14.00
CA THR A 79 -3.88 13.42 14.79
C THR A 79 -4.57 12.06 14.83
N HIS A 80 -5.03 11.64 16.01
CA HIS A 80 -5.73 10.37 16.16
C HIS A 80 -7.06 10.40 15.39
N ASN A 81 -7.35 9.39 14.58
CA ASN A 81 -8.62 9.32 13.85
C ASN A 81 -9.64 8.38 14.54
N TYR A 82 -9.37 7.98 15.79
CA TYR A 82 -10.17 7.00 16.55
C TYR A 82 -11.69 7.20 16.43
N GLY A 83 -12.17 8.44 16.61
CA GLY A 83 -13.60 8.75 16.49
C GLY A 83 -14.18 8.45 15.12
N LEU A 84 -13.43 8.71 14.05
CA LEU A 84 -13.83 8.38 12.67
C LEU A 84 -13.92 6.87 12.47
N CYS A 85 -12.96 6.11 13.00
CA CYS A 85 -12.93 4.66 12.86
C CYS A 85 -14.02 3.97 13.67
N VAL A 86 -14.31 4.45 14.89
CA VAL A 86 -15.47 3.99 15.66
C VAL A 86 -16.76 4.26 14.89
N ASN A 87 -16.90 5.44 14.29
CA ASN A 87 -18.11 5.77 13.52
C ASN A 87 -18.25 4.88 12.28
N ARG A 88 -17.17 4.64 11.54
CA ARG A 88 -17.15 3.70 10.40
C ARG A 88 -17.51 2.29 10.82
N LEU A 89 -16.96 1.81 11.93
CA LEU A 89 -17.28 0.49 12.47
C LEU A 89 -18.77 0.40 12.84
N ARG A 90 -19.33 1.41 13.51
CA ARG A 90 -20.77 1.45 13.81
C ARG A 90 -21.63 1.41 12.55
N MET A 91 -21.26 2.17 11.52
CA MET A 91 -21.97 2.16 10.24
C MET A 91 -21.86 0.81 9.52
N LEU A 92 -20.70 0.16 9.58
CA LEU A 92 -20.48 -1.17 9.03
C LEU A 92 -21.36 -2.21 9.73
N VAL A 93 -21.36 -2.22 11.07
CA VAL A 93 -22.22 -3.10 11.88
C VAL A 93 -23.70 -2.84 11.58
N ALA A 94 -24.12 -1.58 11.50
CA ALA A 94 -25.50 -1.21 11.16
C ALA A 94 -25.91 -1.75 9.77
N ARG A 95 -25.03 -1.61 8.77
CA ARG A 95 -25.26 -2.14 7.42
C ARG A 95 -25.43 -3.66 7.42
N PHE A 96 -24.67 -4.39 8.22
CA PHE A 96 -24.75 -5.84 8.32
C PHE A 96 -25.86 -6.35 9.26
N GLN A 97 -26.65 -5.48 9.90
CA GLN A 97 -27.78 -5.94 10.73
C GLN A 97 -28.79 -6.78 9.96
N SER A 98 -28.97 -6.49 8.66
CA SER A 98 -29.83 -7.25 7.75
C SER A 98 -29.12 -8.44 7.09
N HIS A 99 -27.79 -8.57 7.23
CA HIS A 99 -26.96 -9.59 6.58
C HIS A 99 -26.07 -10.29 7.63
N LYS A 100 -26.71 -11.06 8.52
CA LYS A 100 -26.05 -11.67 9.68
C LYS A 100 -24.92 -12.64 9.32
N GLU A 101 -25.03 -13.34 8.20
CA GLU A 101 -24.01 -14.29 7.74
C GLU A 101 -22.70 -13.58 7.37
N GLU A 102 -22.78 -12.45 6.66
CA GLU A 102 -21.60 -11.63 6.32
C GLU A 102 -20.92 -11.05 7.58
N LEU A 103 -21.70 -10.67 8.59
CA LEU A 103 -21.15 -10.19 9.87
C LEU A 103 -20.38 -11.29 10.61
N GLN A 104 -20.90 -12.52 10.59
CA GLN A 104 -20.24 -13.68 11.21
C GLN A 104 -18.94 -14.03 10.50
N GLU A 105 -18.89 -13.94 9.16
CA GLU A 105 -17.67 -14.16 8.40
C GLU A 105 -16.60 -13.11 8.72
N TYR A 106 -16.99 -11.84 8.81
CA TYR A 106 -16.11 -10.76 9.24
C TYR A 106 -15.54 -10.99 10.64
N ASP A 107 -16.38 -11.31 11.63
CA ASP A 107 -15.92 -11.60 12.99
C ASP A 107 -14.97 -12.80 13.00
N LYS A 108 -15.29 -13.86 12.26
CA LYS A 108 -14.43 -15.04 12.14
C LYS A 108 -13.04 -14.68 11.63
N ILE A 109 -12.93 -13.85 10.59
CA ILE A 109 -11.64 -13.40 10.04
C ILE A 109 -10.84 -12.64 11.10
N VAL A 110 -11.46 -11.72 11.83
CA VAL A 110 -10.79 -10.96 12.91
C VAL A 110 -10.29 -11.90 14.00
N GLN A 111 -11.12 -12.87 14.41
CA GLN A 111 -10.74 -13.85 15.43
C GLN A 111 -9.64 -14.81 14.96
N ASP A 112 -9.66 -15.23 13.69
CA ASP A 112 -8.60 -16.06 13.08
C ASP A 112 -7.27 -15.30 13.04
N GLN A 113 -7.29 -14.02 12.67
CA GLN A 113 -6.10 -13.17 12.69
C GLN A 113 -5.57 -12.96 14.12
N LEU A 114 -6.46 -12.80 15.10
CA LEU A 114 -6.08 -12.67 16.50
C LEU A 114 -5.43 -13.96 17.02
N ARG A 115 -6.03 -15.12 16.74
CA ARG A 115 -5.46 -16.43 17.13
C ARG A 115 -4.12 -16.74 16.47
N SER A 116 -3.95 -16.32 15.22
CA SER A 116 -2.69 -16.52 14.49
C SER A 116 -1.60 -15.51 14.86
N GLY A 117 -1.92 -14.51 15.71
CA GLY A 117 -0.98 -13.47 16.13
C GLY A 117 -0.65 -12.45 15.05
N ILE A 118 -1.50 -12.34 14.01
CA ILE A 118 -1.37 -11.32 12.97
C ILE A 118 -1.81 -9.95 13.50
N ILE A 119 -2.83 -9.94 14.35
CA ILE A 119 -3.32 -8.75 15.07
C ILE A 119 -3.24 -8.97 16.57
N GLU A 120 -3.18 -7.88 17.33
CA GLU A 120 -3.16 -7.88 18.79
C GLU A 120 -4.11 -6.83 19.37
N GLU A 121 -4.60 -7.07 20.59
CA GLU A 121 -5.41 -6.10 21.32
C GLU A 121 -4.51 -5.01 21.91
N ILE A 122 -4.85 -3.75 21.65
CA ILE A 122 -4.07 -2.61 22.14
C ILE A 122 -4.27 -2.48 23.65
N GLN A 123 -3.17 -2.52 24.41
CA GLN A 123 -3.22 -2.25 25.84
C GLN A 123 -3.27 -0.74 26.11
N SER A 124 -4.04 -0.29 27.10
CA SER A 124 -4.21 1.13 27.44
C SER A 124 -2.90 1.85 27.81
N GLN A 125 -1.87 1.08 28.14
CA GLN A 125 -0.52 1.51 28.50
C GLN A 125 0.47 1.56 27.33
N MET A 126 0.08 1.14 26.13
CA MET A 126 0.92 1.27 24.93
C MET A 126 1.01 2.75 24.54
N ASN A 127 2.23 3.28 24.49
CA ASN A 127 2.49 4.63 24.01
C ASN A 127 1.88 4.79 22.61
N GLN A 128 1.04 5.82 22.42
CA GLN A 128 0.54 6.24 21.10
C GLN A 128 1.65 6.85 20.21
N ASP A 129 2.91 6.64 20.56
CA ASP A 129 4.06 7.10 19.79
C ASP A 129 4.30 6.09 18.66
N GLY A 130 3.60 6.30 17.55
CA GLY A 130 3.67 5.45 16.37
C GLY A 130 2.67 5.90 15.31
N ILE A 131 2.85 5.44 14.07
CA ILE A 131 1.90 5.70 13.00
C ILE A 131 0.74 4.71 13.16
N ILE A 132 -0.41 5.21 13.60
CA ILE A 132 -1.63 4.41 13.70
C ILE A 132 -2.33 4.41 12.34
N TYR A 133 -2.24 3.30 11.62
CA TYR A 133 -3.05 3.05 10.43
C TYR A 133 -4.34 2.34 10.83
N TYR A 134 -5.44 2.83 10.29
CA TYR A 134 -6.75 2.26 10.56
C TYR A 134 -7.23 1.50 9.34
N HIS A 135 -7.63 0.24 9.55
CA HIS A 135 -8.04 -0.64 8.47
C HIS A 135 -9.28 -0.08 7.75
N HIS A 136 -9.24 -0.10 6.42
CA HIS A 136 -10.38 0.16 5.55
C HIS A 136 -10.81 -1.16 4.91
N ASP A 137 -12.12 -1.42 4.87
CA ASP A 137 -12.71 -2.54 4.10
C ASP A 137 -12.32 -2.40 2.62
N VAL A 138 -11.92 -3.51 2.01
CA VAL A 138 -11.85 -3.66 0.55
C VAL A 138 -12.71 -4.86 0.16
N ARG A 139 -13.90 -4.60 -0.37
CA ARG A 139 -14.75 -5.64 -0.97
C ARG A 139 -14.19 -6.06 -2.32
N ASN A 140 -13.85 -7.34 -2.45
CA ASN A 140 -13.48 -7.92 -3.73
C ASN A 140 -14.76 -8.32 -4.50
N PRO A 141 -15.08 -7.69 -5.65
CA PRO A 141 -16.27 -8.01 -6.43
C PRO A 141 -16.24 -9.40 -7.09
N ASP A 142 -15.09 -10.08 -7.12
CA ASP A 142 -14.93 -11.36 -7.83
C ASP A 142 -15.31 -12.60 -7.01
N TYR A 143 -15.67 -12.43 -5.73
CA TYR A 143 -16.19 -13.52 -4.90
C TYR A 143 -17.71 -13.36 -4.76
N HIS A 144 -18.44 -14.04 -5.65
CA HIS A 144 -19.87 -14.31 -5.60
C HIS A 144 -20.11 -15.82 -5.65
#